data_AF-A0A3E0NL00-F1
#
_entry.id   AF-A0A3E0NL00-F1
#
_cell.length_a   1.000
_cell.length_b   1.000
_cell.length_c   1.000
_cell.angle_alpha   90.00
_cell.angle_beta   90.00
_cell.angle_gamma   90.00
#
_symmetry.space_group_name_H-M   'P 1'
#
loop_
_entity.id
_entity.type
_entity.pdbx_description
1 polymer ?
#
loop_
_entity_poly.entity_id
_entity_poly.type
_entity_poly.pdbx_seq_one_letter_code
_entity_poly.pdbx_strand_id
1 'polypeptide(L)'
;MSDSLRGPSRSADTPAAWRTYRYVVVRVVPRADREESVNTGVLLQLVDEKKRLEVALSDRWKLAELLEPGCDLAEMKAQLDAFVAVARGVAEAGTLAALPASERFHWLAAVRSAVVRCSQIHVGRTRDARRELQRILERAAPGLDENQRHACAEGRGE
;
A
#
# COMPACT_ATOMS: atom_id res chain seq x y z
N MET A 1 24.11 -54.65 13.75
CA MET A 1 25.25 -54.01 13.06
C MET A 1 24.79 -53.80 11.62
N SER A 2 24.44 -52.62 11.13
CA SER A 2 24.88 -51.28 11.51
C SER A 2 23.80 -50.26 11.19
N ASP A 3 23.64 -49.36 12.16
CA ASP A 3 22.96 -48.08 12.08
C ASP A 3 23.79 -47.12 11.19
N SER A 4 23.13 -46.38 10.31
CA SER A 4 23.73 -45.21 9.66
C SER A 4 22.64 -44.21 9.24
N LEU A 5 22.12 -43.52 10.26
CA LEU A 5 21.91 -42.07 10.31
C LEU A 5 21.55 -41.38 8.97
N ARG A 6 20.26 -41.42 8.65
CA ARG A 6 19.64 -40.47 7.71
C ARG A 6 19.51 -39.12 8.43
N GLY A 7 20.50 -38.24 8.27
CA GLY A 7 20.48 -36.89 8.86
C GLY A 7 19.24 -36.10 8.41
N PRO A 8 18.68 -35.22 9.26
CA PRO A 8 17.49 -34.46 8.90
C PRO A 8 17.81 -33.49 7.77
N SER A 9 17.02 -33.53 6.68
CA SER A 9 17.06 -32.55 5.61
C SER A 9 16.63 -31.18 6.16
N ARG A 10 17.60 -30.38 6.61
CA ARG A 10 17.38 -28.95 6.80
C ARG A 10 17.36 -28.32 5.42
N SER A 11 16.18 -28.17 4.84
CA SER A 11 15.93 -27.17 3.80
C SER A 11 16.30 -25.83 4.41
N ALA A 12 17.53 -25.37 4.17
CA ALA A 12 17.99 -24.08 4.66
C ALA A 12 17.10 -23.01 4.02
N ASP A 13 16.33 -22.31 4.87
CA ASP A 13 15.69 -21.04 4.54
C ASP A 13 16.77 -20.13 3.95
N THR A 14 16.84 -20.06 2.62
CA THR A 14 17.71 -19.10 1.96
C THR A 14 17.11 -17.74 2.28
N PRO A 15 17.82 -16.86 3.00
CA PRO A 15 17.26 -15.56 3.35
C PRO A 15 16.90 -14.83 2.05
N ALA A 16 15.64 -14.42 1.94
CA ALA A 16 15.14 -13.73 0.76
C ALA A 16 16.08 -12.58 0.37
N ALA A 17 16.39 -12.49 -0.93
CA ALA A 17 17.32 -11.48 -1.44
C ALA A 17 16.83 -10.05 -1.15
N TRP A 18 17.77 -9.13 -0.94
CA TRP A 18 17.45 -7.71 -0.79
C TRP A 18 16.91 -7.15 -2.11
N ARG A 19 15.73 -6.53 -2.05
CA ARG A 19 15.05 -5.91 -3.19
C ARG A 19 14.84 -4.43 -2.92
N THR A 20 14.91 -3.62 -3.97
CA THR A 20 14.64 -2.18 -3.87
C THR A 20 13.15 -1.95 -3.98
N TYR A 21 12.61 -1.07 -3.14
CA TYR A 21 11.22 -0.65 -3.20
C TYR A 21 11.12 0.88 -3.22
N ARG A 22 10.00 1.35 -3.74
CA ARG A 22 9.57 2.75 -3.66
C ARG A 22 8.18 2.81 -3.04
N TYR A 23 7.89 3.87 -2.30
CA TYR A 23 6.58 4.06 -1.71
C TYR A 23 6.16 5.53 -1.65
N VAL A 24 4.87 5.75 -1.53
CA VAL A 24 4.26 7.03 -1.16
C VAL A 24 3.28 6.83 -0.03
N VAL A 25 3.12 7.84 0.81
CA VAL A 25 2.04 7.91 1.80
C VAL A 25 0.81 8.48 1.13
N VAL A 26 -0.31 7.77 1.22
CA VAL A 26 -1.62 8.22 0.74
C VAL A 26 -2.24 9.10 1.82
N ARG A 27 -2.81 10.22 1.41
CA ARG A 27 -3.38 11.24 2.29
C ARG A 27 -4.72 11.73 1.76
N VAL A 28 -5.60 12.09 2.68
CA VAL A 28 -6.80 12.87 2.37
C VAL A 28 -6.60 14.33 2.77
N VAL A 29 -7.06 15.23 1.91
CA VAL A 29 -7.03 16.68 2.05
C VAL A 29 -8.48 17.15 2.04
N PRO A 30 -9.11 17.39 3.20
CA PRO A 30 -10.51 17.81 3.24
C PRO A 30 -10.73 19.15 2.55
N ARG A 31 -9.74 20.04 2.60
CA ARG A 31 -9.81 21.38 2.03
C ARG A 31 -8.49 21.76 1.39
N ALA A 32 -8.50 21.96 0.07
CA ALA A 32 -7.29 22.07 -0.73
C ALA A 32 -6.49 23.36 -0.49
N ASP A 33 -7.15 24.43 -0.06
CA ASP A 33 -6.60 25.78 0.20
C ASP A 33 -5.83 25.88 1.54
N ARG A 34 -6.09 25.00 2.50
CA ARG A 34 -5.43 25.00 3.82
C ARG A 34 -4.19 24.12 3.89
N GLU A 35 -3.96 23.28 2.88
CA GLU A 35 -2.86 22.31 2.83
C GLU A 35 -2.79 21.32 4.02
N GLU A 36 -3.85 21.24 4.82
CA GLU A 36 -3.99 20.27 5.91
C GLU A 36 -4.32 18.89 5.34
N SER A 37 -3.77 17.83 5.95
CA SER A 37 -4.01 16.47 5.46
C SER A 37 -3.93 15.44 6.57
N VAL A 38 -4.68 14.36 6.39
CA VAL A 38 -4.55 13.15 7.22
C VAL A 38 -3.87 12.07 6.41
N ASN A 39 -2.83 11.45 6.94
CA ASN A 39 -2.26 10.24 6.36
C ASN A 39 -3.21 9.06 6.56
N THR A 40 -3.53 8.37 5.47
CA THR A 40 -4.54 7.31 5.43
C THR A 40 -4.02 6.00 4.88
N GLY A 41 -2.80 5.95 4.35
CA GLY A 41 -2.31 4.70 3.80
C GLY A 41 -0.94 4.79 3.16
N VAL A 42 -0.56 3.69 2.51
CA VAL A 42 0.72 3.53 1.81
C VAL A 42 0.51 2.77 0.51
N LEU A 43 1.14 3.26 -0.55
CA LEU A 43 1.29 2.56 -1.82
C LEU A 43 2.78 2.21 -1.99
N LEU A 44 3.09 0.94 -2.21
CA LEU A 44 4.46 0.43 -2.30
C LEU A 44 4.64 -0.40 -3.57
N GLN A 45 5.74 -0.17 -4.28
CA GLN A 45 6.12 -0.95 -5.44
C GLN A 45 7.55 -1.50 -5.26
N LEU A 46 7.75 -2.77 -5.59
CA LEU A 46 9.11 -3.30 -5.77
C LEU A 46 9.66 -2.84 -7.13
N VAL A 47 10.86 -2.27 -7.14
CA VAL A 47 11.51 -1.74 -8.35
C VAL A 47 11.96 -2.88 -9.26
N ASP A 48 12.51 -3.93 -8.65
CA ASP A 48 13.05 -5.09 -9.35
C ASP A 48 11.92 -6.00 -9.89
N GLU A 49 10.75 -5.96 -9.25
CA GLU A 49 9.55 -6.72 -9.61
C GLU A 49 8.47 -5.75 -10.12
N LYS A 50 8.63 -5.24 -11.34
CA LYS A 50 7.77 -4.21 -11.94
C LYS A 50 6.26 -4.52 -11.97
N LYS A 51 5.87 -5.78 -11.75
CA LYS A 51 4.48 -6.25 -11.70
C LYS A 51 3.82 -6.12 -10.33
N ARG A 52 4.59 -5.88 -9.25
CA ARG A 52 4.07 -5.91 -7.89
C ARG A 52 3.85 -4.51 -7.34
N LEU A 53 2.59 -4.17 -7.14
CA LEU A 53 2.11 -2.94 -6.51
C LEU A 53 1.19 -3.32 -5.35
N GLU A 54 1.54 -2.86 -4.16
CA GLU A 54 0.83 -3.15 -2.92
C GLU A 54 0.25 -1.85 -2.37
N VAL A 55 -0.98 -1.91 -1.85
CA VAL A 55 -1.66 -0.76 -1.25
C VAL A 55 -2.32 -1.18 0.05
N ALA A 56 -2.18 -0.34 1.08
CA ALA A 56 -2.90 -0.51 2.34
C ALA A 56 -3.41 0.85 2.81
N LEU A 57 -4.68 0.89 3.19
CA LEU A 57 -5.32 2.06 3.78
C LEU A 57 -5.69 1.76 5.24
N SER A 58 -5.82 2.80 6.06
CA SER A 58 -6.38 2.79 7.39
C SER A 58 -7.60 3.70 7.44
N ASP A 59 -8.45 3.48 8.44
CA ASP A 59 -9.69 4.23 8.65
C ASP A 59 -9.49 5.67 9.14
N ARG A 60 -8.23 6.12 9.22
CA ARG A 60 -7.87 7.47 9.63
C ARG A 60 -8.43 8.56 8.73
N TRP A 61 -8.83 8.23 7.50
CA TRP A 61 -9.49 9.19 6.60
C TRP A 61 -10.73 9.84 7.25
N LYS A 62 -11.40 9.13 8.18
CA LYS A 62 -12.52 9.65 8.99
C LYS A 62 -12.13 10.84 9.88
N LEU A 63 -10.84 10.96 10.26
CA LEU A 63 -10.34 12.08 11.06
C LEU A 63 -10.31 13.41 10.27
N ALA A 64 -10.60 13.39 8.97
CA ALA A 64 -10.73 14.60 8.16
C ALA A 64 -11.80 15.57 8.72
N GLU A 65 -12.83 15.07 9.40
CA GLU A 65 -13.84 15.91 10.08
C GLU A 65 -13.26 16.81 11.16
N LEU A 66 -12.10 16.45 11.74
CA LEU A 66 -11.42 17.28 12.72
C LEU A 66 -10.71 18.48 12.08
N LEU A 67 -10.38 18.39 10.79
CA LEU A 67 -9.73 19.45 10.02
C LEU A 67 -10.76 20.34 9.32
N GLU A 68 -11.79 19.73 8.73
CA GLU A 68 -12.93 20.43 8.13
C GLU A 68 -14.23 19.75 8.57
N PRO A 69 -14.90 20.29 9.60
CA PRO A 69 -16.21 19.81 10.03
C PRO A 69 -17.22 19.86 8.88
N GLY A 70 -17.94 18.76 8.66
CA GLY A 70 -18.92 18.65 7.57
C GLY A 70 -18.34 18.34 6.20
N CYS A 71 -17.06 17.97 6.10
CA CYS A 71 -16.50 17.46 4.86
C CYS A 71 -17.21 16.17 4.40
N ASP A 72 -17.27 15.96 3.08
CA ASP A 72 -17.97 14.80 2.51
C ASP A 72 -17.13 13.52 2.64
N LEU A 73 -17.33 12.82 3.75
CA LEU A 73 -16.70 11.53 4.03
C LEU A 73 -17.08 10.45 3.01
N ALA A 74 -18.28 10.51 2.42
CA ALA A 74 -18.71 9.52 1.43
C ALA A 74 -17.92 9.68 0.12
N GLU A 75 -17.76 10.92 -0.35
CA GLU A 75 -16.93 11.25 -1.51
C GLU A 75 -15.45 10.88 -1.26
N MET A 76 -14.92 11.17 -0.07
CA MET A 76 -13.55 10.75 0.29
C MET A 76 -13.38 9.25 0.20
N LYS A 77 -14.33 8.49 0.74
CA LYS A 77 -14.29 7.03 0.68
C LYS A 77 -14.35 6.55 -0.78
N ALA A 78 -15.23 7.12 -1.60
CA ALA A 78 -15.35 6.76 -3.01
C ALA A 78 -14.04 6.99 -3.77
N GLN A 79 -13.37 8.12 -3.53
CA GLN A 79 -12.07 8.41 -4.16
C GLN A 79 -10.95 7.50 -3.66
N LEU A 80 -10.93 7.15 -2.36
CA LEU A 80 -9.98 6.19 -1.81
C LEU A 80 -10.21 4.77 -2.37
N ASP A 81 -11.47 4.36 -2.50
CA ASP A 81 -11.83 3.07 -3.10
C ASP A 81 -11.38 3.02 -4.57
N ALA A 82 -11.62 4.09 -5.33
CA ALA A 82 -11.15 4.21 -6.71
C ALA A 82 -9.61 4.17 -6.81
N PHE A 83 -8.91 4.87 -5.90
CA PHE A 83 -7.45 4.83 -5.80
C PHE A 83 -6.95 3.39 -5.59
N VAL A 84 -7.57 2.66 -4.65
CA VAL A 84 -7.23 1.26 -4.36
C VAL A 84 -7.52 0.36 -5.55
N ALA A 85 -8.65 0.57 -6.24
CA ALA A 85 -9.04 -0.22 -7.39
C ALA A 85 -8.03 -0.05 -8.55
N VAL A 86 -7.59 1.18 -8.83
CA VAL A 86 -6.51 1.45 -9.80
C VAL A 86 -5.20 0.82 -9.35
N ALA A 87 -4.81 0.96 -8.07
CA ALA A 87 -3.58 0.34 -7.57
C ALA A 87 -3.58 -1.19 -7.77
N ARG A 88 -4.69 -1.85 -7.44
CA ARG A 88 -4.89 -3.29 -7.59
C ARG A 88 -5.04 -3.74 -9.05
N GLY A 89 -5.29 -2.83 -9.99
CA GLY A 89 -5.50 -3.18 -11.39
C GLY A 89 -6.85 -3.83 -11.65
N VAL A 90 -7.88 -3.45 -10.87
CA VAL A 90 -9.26 -3.94 -11.04
C VAL A 90 -9.81 -3.44 -12.38
N ALA A 91 -10.29 -4.36 -13.24
CA ALA A 91 -10.68 -4.02 -14.61
C ALA A 91 -11.77 -2.94 -14.68
N GLU A 92 -12.68 -2.95 -13.71
CA GLU A 92 -13.79 -2.01 -13.56
C GLU A 92 -13.32 -0.58 -13.22
N ALA A 93 -12.07 -0.39 -12.78
CA ALA A 93 -11.49 0.93 -12.51
C ALA A 93 -10.95 1.63 -13.77
N GLY A 94 -11.23 1.07 -14.95
CA GLY A 94 -11.00 1.70 -16.25
C GLY A 94 -9.57 1.60 -16.76
N THR A 95 -9.25 2.37 -17.80
CA THR A 95 -8.00 2.27 -18.57
C THR A 95 -6.74 2.39 -17.72
N LEU A 96 -6.79 3.17 -16.63
CA LEU A 96 -5.66 3.34 -15.72
C LEU A 96 -5.30 2.06 -14.97
N ALA A 97 -6.31 1.25 -14.62
CA ALA A 97 -6.10 -0.02 -13.95
C ALA A 97 -5.45 -1.08 -14.87
N ALA A 98 -5.66 -0.95 -16.19
CA ALA A 98 -5.05 -1.81 -17.20
C ALA A 98 -3.57 -1.48 -17.47
N LEU A 99 -3.06 -0.33 -17.01
CA LEU A 99 -1.65 0.02 -17.15
C LEU A 99 -0.75 -0.96 -16.36
N PRO A 100 0.51 -1.15 -16.78
CA PRO A 100 1.49 -1.89 -15.98
C PRO A 100 1.62 -1.30 -14.56
N ALA A 101 1.84 -2.16 -13.56
CA ALA A 101 1.91 -1.74 -12.16
C ALA A 101 2.90 -0.59 -11.89
N SER A 102 4.02 -0.52 -12.63
CA SER A 102 4.94 0.61 -12.56
C SER A 102 4.34 1.93 -13.06
N GLU A 103 3.58 1.89 -14.16
CA GLU A 103 2.91 3.09 -14.68
C GLU A 103 1.78 3.51 -13.76
N ARG A 104 1.01 2.55 -13.20
CA ARG A 104 0.00 2.84 -12.17
C ARG A 104 0.60 3.50 -10.94
N PHE A 105 1.74 3.02 -10.46
CA PHE A 105 2.44 3.64 -9.33
C PHE A 105 2.78 5.10 -9.62
N HIS A 106 3.41 5.39 -10.76
CA HIS A 106 3.81 6.76 -11.10
C HIS A 106 2.61 7.66 -11.37
N TRP A 107 1.56 7.13 -12.01
CA TRP A 107 0.31 7.86 -12.22
C TRP A 107 -0.33 8.22 -10.87
N LEU A 108 -0.54 7.23 -9.99
CA LEU A 108 -1.12 7.42 -8.65
C LEU A 108 -0.27 8.36 -7.79
N ALA A 109 1.06 8.19 -7.80
CA ALA A 109 1.98 9.06 -7.06
C ALA A 109 1.98 10.51 -7.59
N ALA A 110 1.65 10.71 -8.86
CA ALA A 110 1.52 12.03 -9.48
C ALA A 110 0.12 12.64 -9.35
N VAL A 111 -0.88 11.89 -8.87
CA VAL A 111 -2.26 12.39 -8.70
C VAL A 111 -2.25 13.62 -7.79
N ARG A 112 -2.72 14.73 -8.36
CA ARG A 112 -2.94 16.00 -7.66
C ARG A 112 -4.43 16.29 -7.53
N SER A 113 -5.19 15.35 -6.98
CA SER A 113 -6.61 15.58 -6.68
C SER A 113 -6.76 16.60 -5.53
N ALA A 114 -7.93 17.24 -5.49
CA ALA A 114 -8.32 18.13 -4.40
C ALA A 114 -8.44 17.36 -3.07
N VAL A 115 -8.81 16.07 -3.12
CA VAL A 115 -9.13 15.24 -1.95
C VAL A 115 -8.06 14.19 -1.67
N VAL A 116 -7.75 13.30 -2.61
CA VAL A 116 -6.71 12.26 -2.40
C VAL A 116 -5.36 12.73 -2.96
N ARG A 117 -4.33 12.75 -2.12
CA ARG A 117 -2.97 13.13 -2.51
C ARG A 117 -1.94 12.11 -2.04
N CYS A 118 -0.77 12.15 -2.66
CA CYS A 118 0.38 11.35 -2.26
C CYS A 118 1.51 12.23 -1.73
N SER A 119 2.33 11.66 -0.84
CA SER A 119 3.62 12.25 -0.47
C SER A 119 4.61 12.21 -1.64
N GLN A 120 5.78 12.82 -1.44
CA GLN A 120 6.94 12.55 -2.28
C GLN A 120 7.24 11.04 -2.33
N ILE A 121 7.87 10.60 -3.43
CA ILE A 121 8.31 9.22 -3.58
C ILE A 121 9.52 9.00 -2.68
N HIS A 122 9.43 7.97 -1.85
CA HIS A 122 10.51 7.50 -0.99
C HIS A 122 11.02 6.15 -1.50
N VAL A 123 12.29 5.84 -1.23
CA VAL A 123 12.93 4.59 -1.66
C VAL A 123 13.56 3.87 -0.47
N GLY A 124 13.64 2.54 -0.56
CA GLY A 124 14.24 1.71 0.47
C GLY A 124 14.60 0.32 -0.05
N ARG A 125 15.10 -0.53 0.85
CA ARG A 125 15.41 -1.93 0.55
C ARG A 125 14.70 -2.84 1.54
N THR A 126 14.15 -3.94 1.05
CA THR A 126 13.46 -4.93 1.89
C THR A 126 13.72 -6.34 1.40
N ARG A 127 13.65 -7.30 2.33
CA ARG A 127 13.57 -8.73 2.02
C ARG A 127 12.13 -9.22 1.97
N ASP A 128 11.18 -8.42 2.46
CA ASP A 128 9.75 -8.72 2.52
C ASP A 128 8.94 -7.43 2.29
N ALA A 129 8.36 -7.31 1.10
CA ALA A 129 7.61 -6.11 0.70
C ALA A 129 6.37 -5.89 1.57
N ARG A 130 5.71 -6.97 1.98
CA ARG A 130 4.47 -6.91 2.74
C ARG A 130 4.72 -6.48 4.17
N ARG A 131 5.71 -7.09 4.82
CA ARG A 131 6.11 -6.69 6.16
C ARG A 131 6.56 -5.23 6.19
N GLU A 132 7.26 -4.81 5.14
CA GLU A 132 7.71 -3.42 5.02
C GLU A 132 6.56 -2.44 4.78
N LEU A 133 5.58 -2.78 3.93
CA LEU A 133 4.34 -2.02 3.77
C LEU A 133 3.65 -1.80 5.12
N GLN A 134 3.47 -2.88 5.90
CA GLN A 134 2.82 -2.81 7.20
C GLN A 134 3.60 -1.94 8.19
N ARG A 135 4.93 -2.06 8.21
CA ARG A 135 5.81 -1.25 9.06
C ARG A 135 5.72 0.24 8.71
N ILE A 136 5.67 0.57 7.42
CA ILE A 136 5.51 1.95 6.96
C ILE A 136 4.12 2.47 7.32
N LEU A 137 3.07 1.65 7.11
CA LEU A 137 1.69 2.00 7.44
C LEU A 137 1.54 2.34 8.92
N GLU A 138 2.05 1.48 9.82
CA GLU A 138 2.00 1.70 11.27
C GLU A 138 2.64 3.03 11.67
N ARG A 139 3.76 3.40 11.04
CA ARG A 139 4.44 4.67 11.32
C ARG A 139 3.75 5.87 10.68
N ALA A 140 3.24 5.73 9.47
CA ALA A 140 2.73 6.85 8.67
C ALA A 140 1.25 7.16 8.98
N ALA A 141 0.46 6.14 9.29
CA ALA A 141 -0.99 6.20 9.49
C ALA A 141 -1.41 5.21 10.60
N PRO A 142 -0.97 5.40 11.86
CA PRO A 142 -1.22 4.48 12.97
C PRO A 142 -2.71 4.35 13.30
N GLY A 143 -3.18 3.13 13.54
CA GLY A 143 -4.60 2.82 13.76
C GLY A 143 -5.06 1.76 12.77
N LEU A 144 -4.80 0.50 13.11
CA LEU A 144 -5.23 -0.65 12.33
C LEU A 144 -6.61 -1.08 12.82
N ASP A 145 -7.59 -1.06 11.92
CA ASP A 145 -8.76 -1.91 12.08
C ASP A 145 -8.26 -3.38 12.07
N GLU A 146 -8.52 -4.13 13.14
CA GLU A 146 -7.96 -5.48 13.34
C GLU A 146 -8.34 -6.45 12.21
N ASN A 147 -9.46 -6.19 11.54
CA ASN A 147 -9.95 -6.96 10.39
C ASN A 147 -9.03 -6.92 9.16
N GLN A 148 -8.19 -5.89 9.00
CA GLN A 148 -7.29 -5.77 7.84
C GLN A 148 -5.97 -6.52 8.03
N ARG A 149 -5.65 -6.98 9.24
CA ARG A 149 -4.50 -7.87 9.49
C ARG A 149 -4.69 -9.23 8.79
N HIS A 150 -5.93 -9.68 8.64
CA HIS A 150 -6.30 -10.98 8.06
C HIS A 150 -6.45 -10.97 6.54
N ALA A 151 -6.96 -9.88 5.93
CA ALA A 151 -7.06 -9.77 4.47
C ALA A 151 -5.69 -9.80 3.77
N CYS A 152 -4.61 -9.56 4.53
CA CYS A 152 -3.27 -9.80 4.05
C CYS A 152 -2.97 -11.32 3.87
N ALA A 153 -3.48 -12.23 4.70
CA ALA A 153 -3.06 -13.64 4.62
C ALA A 153 -3.43 -14.37 3.30
N GLU A 154 -4.35 -13.84 2.48
CA GLU A 154 -5.02 -14.62 1.41
C GLU A 154 -4.72 -14.21 -0.04
N GLY A 155 -3.69 -13.38 -0.28
CA GLY A 155 -3.20 -13.14 -1.64
C GLY A 155 -2.24 -14.23 -2.15
N ARG A 156 -2.72 -15.46 -2.35
CA ARG A 156 -2.02 -16.52 -3.11
C ARG A 156 -2.68 -16.70 -4.49
N GLY A 157 -1.85 -16.71 -5.54
CA GLY A 157 -2.20 -17.15 -6.90
C GLY A 157 -3.00 -16.10 -7.69
N GLU A 158 -2.69 -15.75 -8.93
CA GLU A 158 -1.88 -16.37 -10.00
C GLU A 158 -1.04 -15.33 -10.75
#